data_AF-A0A7W1R8R8-F1
#
_entry.id   AF-A0A7W1R8R8-F1
#
_cell.length_a   1.000
_cell.length_b   1.000
_cell.length_c   1.000
_cell.angle_alpha   90.00
_cell.angle_beta   90.00
_cell.angle_gamma   90.00
#
_symmetry.space_group_name_H-M   'P 1'
#
loop_
_entity.id
_entity.type
_entity.pdbx_description
1 polymer ?
#
loop_
_entity_poly.entity_id
_entity_poly.type
_entity_poly.pdbx_seq_one_letter_code
_entity_poly.pdbx_strand_id
1 'polypeptide(L)'
;PNLTMNPSKAPWYFLGLQEMLVYFDPWIAGVVMPGLLVVGLMVFPYVDSNPLGNGYYTWKQRRFAVSMYLWGFYMWIILIIIGTFLRGPGWIWFWPGQTWDHNAVVFDRNRDLHEIVAGWGLPFLNATPFKEIFGAIVVGTIFLAGGLFFHWLMRRGRFEWRYLTNFKQLRAWATTPDEFESKLLQRTSILQYMTFQFFAVSVLFLFPIKLVMRLVFTIKYIWVTPWFNV
;
A
#
# COMPACT_ATOMS: atom_id res chain seq x y z
N PRO A 1 -10.40 -37.23 1.20
CA PRO A 1 -9.92 -36.21 2.15
C PRO A 1 -11.13 -35.47 2.75
N ASN A 2 -11.65 -35.94 3.88
CA ASN A 2 -12.97 -35.54 4.40
C ASN A 2 -12.89 -34.55 5.58
N LEU A 3 -11.69 -34.12 5.97
CA LEU A 3 -11.46 -33.17 7.05
C LEU A 3 -10.54 -32.06 6.57
N THR A 4 -11.07 -30.85 6.49
CA THR A 4 -10.32 -29.64 6.17
C THR A 4 -9.99 -28.91 7.48
N MET A 5 -8.73 -28.58 7.70
CA MET A 5 -8.31 -27.81 8.88
C MET A 5 -8.87 -26.39 8.82
N ASN A 6 -9.43 -25.91 9.94
CA ASN A 6 -9.90 -24.53 10.10
C ASN A 6 -9.19 -23.89 11.32
N PRO A 7 -8.35 -22.86 11.14
CA PRO A 7 -8.01 -22.20 9.88
C PRO A 7 -6.96 -22.96 9.05
N SER A 8 -7.08 -22.91 7.72
CA SER A 8 -6.02 -23.37 6.82
C SER A 8 -4.99 -22.24 6.65
N LYS A 9 -3.84 -22.35 7.30
CA LYS A 9 -2.73 -21.39 7.20
C LYS A 9 -1.72 -21.86 6.17
N ALA A 10 -1.33 -20.98 5.26
CA ALA A 10 -0.22 -21.19 4.35
C ALA A 10 1.12 -21.19 5.13
N PRO A 11 2.20 -21.73 4.56
CA PRO A 11 3.55 -21.57 5.10
C PRO A 11 3.88 -20.10 5.38
N TRP A 12 4.74 -19.85 6.37
CA TRP A 12 5.00 -18.50 6.89
C TRP A 12 5.42 -17.48 5.81
N TYR A 13 6.13 -17.92 4.76
CA TYR A 13 6.57 -17.07 3.65
C TYR A 13 5.46 -16.68 2.67
N PHE A 14 4.33 -17.41 2.67
CA PHE A 14 3.11 -17.08 1.92
C PHE A 14 2.04 -16.43 2.78
N LEU A 15 2.22 -16.40 4.09
CA LEU A 15 1.20 -15.91 5.02
C LEU A 15 0.88 -14.43 4.83
N GLY A 16 1.87 -13.61 4.42
CA GLY A 16 1.64 -12.22 4.04
C GLY A 16 0.73 -12.07 2.82
N LEU A 17 0.88 -12.93 1.81
CA LEU A 17 -0.03 -12.97 0.65
C LEU A 17 -1.43 -13.44 1.05
N GLN A 18 -1.51 -14.43 1.93
CA GLN A 18 -2.80 -14.92 2.42
C GLN A 18 -3.55 -13.83 3.18
N GLU A 19 -2.85 -13.06 3.99
CA GLU A 19 -3.44 -11.92 4.71
C GLU A 19 -3.87 -10.82 3.73
N MET A 20 -3.13 -10.59 2.65
CA MET A 20 -3.52 -9.66 1.58
C MET A 20 -4.85 -10.05 0.89
N LEU A 21 -5.19 -11.35 0.80
CA LEU A 21 -6.47 -11.81 0.21
C LEU A 21 -7.71 -11.36 1.00
N VAL A 22 -7.56 -10.93 2.25
CA VAL A 22 -8.67 -10.40 3.05
C VAL A 22 -9.04 -8.97 2.63
N TYR A 23 -8.06 -8.23 2.12
CA TYR A 23 -8.19 -6.80 1.84
C TYR A 23 -8.42 -6.49 0.37
N PHE A 24 -7.94 -7.36 -0.53
CA PHE A 24 -8.03 -7.18 -1.97
C PHE A 24 -8.78 -8.33 -2.62
N ASP A 25 -9.28 -8.09 -3.83
CA ASP A 25 -9.86 -9.17 -4.62
C ASP A 25 -8.83 -10.27 -4.92
N PRO A 26 -9.25 -11.54 -4.97
CA PRO A 26 -8.34 -12.69 -5.07
C PRO A 26 -7.35 -12.62 -6.22
N TRP A 27 -7.73 -12.05 -7.38
CA TRP A 27 -6.86 -11.93 -8.54
C TRP A 27 -5.80 -10.82 -8.38
N ILE A 28 -6.15 -9.70 -7.74
CA ILE A 28 -5.19 -8.62 -7.44
C ILE A 28 -4.17 -9.11 -6.43
N ALA A 29 -4.64 -9.71 -5.34
CA ALA A 29 -3.78 -10.22 -4.29
C ALA A 29 -2.94 -11.44 -4.73
N GLY A 30 -3.54 -12.36 -5.48
CA GLY A 30 -2.89 -13.62 -5.86
C GLY A 30 -1.99 -13.53 -7.08
N VAL A 31 -2.28 -12.63 -8.03
CA VAL A 31 -1.59 -12.59 -9.33
C VAL A 31 -0.93 -11.24 -9.59
N VAL A 32 -1.69 -10.14 -9.53
CA VAL A 32 -1.19 -8.81 -9.94
C VAL A 32 -0.11 -8.30 -9.00
N MET A 33 -0.37 -8.28 -7.69
CA MET A 33 0.56 -7.75 -6.70
C MET A 33 1.88 -8.54 -6.65
N PRO A 34 1.88 -9.89 -6.58
CA PRO A 34 3.12 -10.66 -6.71
C PRO A 34 3.84 -10.41 -8.05
N GLY A 35 3.09 -10.34 -9.15
CA GLY A 35 3.65 -10.04 -10.47
C GLY A 35 4.35 -8.68 -10.52
N LEU A 36 3.71 -7.63 -9.98
CA LEU A 36 4.29 -6.29 -9.88
C LEU A 36 5.54 -6.27 -9.00
N LEU A 37 5.56 -7.03 -7.89
CA LEU A 37 6.74 -7.12 -7.03
C LEU A 37 7.92 -7.77 -7.77
N VAL A 38 7.69 -8.89 -8.47
CA VAL A 38 8.73 -9.60 -9.22
C VAL A 38 9.26 -8.75 -10.38
N VAL A 39 8.38 -8.14 -11.18
CA VAL A 39 8.77 -7.24 -12.26
C VAL A 39 9.50 -6.01 -11.71
N GLY A 40 9.02 -5.44 -10.60
CA GLY A 40 9.69 -4.35 -9.92
C GLY A 40 11.13 -4.70 -9.52
N LEU A 41 11.35 -5.90 -8.97
CA LEU A 41 12.68 -6.40 -8.63
C LEU A 41 13.61 -6.53 -9.85
N MET A 42 13.08 -6.99 -10.99
CA MET A 42 13.84 -7.06 -12.25
C MET A 42 14.17 -5.67 -12.81
N VAL A 43 13.27 -4.70 -12.61
CA VAL A 43 13.38 -3.35 -13.15
C VAL A 43 14.27 -2.43 -12.30
N PHE A 44 14.41 -2.69 -10.99
CA PHE A 44 15.17 -1.82 -10.08
C PHE A 44 16.58 -1.44 -10.55
N PRO A 45 17.42 -2.36 -11.09
CA PRO A 45 18.76 -2.02 -11.55
C PRO A 45 18.79 -0.97 -12.67
N TYR A 46 17.71 -0.89 -13.47
CA TYR A 46 17.61 0.04 -14.60
C TYR A 46 17.01 1.39 -14.20
N VAL A 47 16.26 1.43 -13.12
CA VAL A 47 15.58 2.65 -12.62
C VAL A 47 16.44 3.41 -11.62
N ASP A 48 17.33 2.73 -10.90
CA ASP A 48 18.24 3.36 -9.95
C ASP A 48 19.40 4.07 -10.64
N SER A 49 19.35 5.41 -10.62
CA SER A 49 20.36 6.29 -11.23
C SER A 49 21.53 6.63 -10.30
N ASN A 50 21.53 6.14 -9.05
CA ASN A 50 22.53 6.51 -8.05
C ASN A 50 23.77 5.59 -8.10
N PRO A 51 24.96 6.07 -8.51
CA PRO A 51 26.16 5.24 -8.51
C PRO A 51 26.76 5.02 -7.11
N LEU A 52 26.39 5.84 -6.13
CA LEU A 52 26.92 5.76 -4.76
C LEU A 52 26.15 4.72 -3.95
N GLY A 53 26.79 4.14 -2.92
CA GLY A 53 26.16 3.14 -2.05
C GLY A 53 26.01 1.75 -2.66
N ASN A 54 26.74 1.45 -3.74
CA ASN A 54 26.85 0.10 -4.29
C ASN A 54 27.99 -0.66 -3.59
N GLY A 55 27.68 -1.85 -3.05
CA GLY A 55 28.68 -2.73 -2.43
C GLY A 55 29.01 -2.43 -0.96
N TYR A 56 28.36 -1.44 -0.33
CA TYR A 56 28.48 -1.17 1.10
C TYR A 56 27.20 -0.57 1.69
N TYR A 57 26.99 -0.76 2.99
CA TYR A 57 25.82 -0.23 3.68
C TYR A 57 25.97 1.26 3.97
N THR A 58 25.10 2.08 3.38
CA THR A 58 25.07 3.53 3.59
C THR A 58 23.63 4.04 3.61
N TRP A 59 23.26 4.68 4.71
CA TRP A 59 21.92 5.28 4.81
C TRP A 59 21.90 6.72 4.32
N LYS A 60 23.02 7.45 4.42
CA LYS A 60 23.10 8.86 4.03
C LYS A 60 23.02 9.07 2.51
N GLN A 61 23.60 8.16 1.72
CA GLN A 61 23.71 8.30 0.26
C GLN A 61 22.55 7.68 -0.51
N ARG A 62 21.74 6.80 0.13
CA ARG A 62 20.60 6.09 -0.48
C ARG A 62 19.35 6.15 0.39
N ARG A 63 19.17 7.26 1.12
CA ARG A 63 18.12 7.39 2.14
C ARG A 63 16.74 7.04 1.59
N PHE A 64 16.38 7.59 0.43
CA PHE A 64 15.06 7.41 -0.14
C PHE A 64 14.80 5.96 -0.55
N ALA A 65 15.72 5.34 -1.30
CA ALA A 65 15.62 3.94 -1.70
C ALA A 65 15.55 2.99 -0.50
N VAL A 66 16.43 3.17 0.49
CA VAL A 66 16.46 2.33 1.69
C VAL A 66 15.21 2.52 2.54
N SER A 67 14.77 3.77 2.76
CA SER A 67 13.55 4.06 3.53
C SER A 67 12.30 3.45 2.89
N MET A 68 12.17 3.52 1.57
CA MET A 68 11.03 2.90 0.88
C MET A 68 11.07 1.37 0.95
N TYR A 69 12.25 0.77 0.76
CA TYR A 69 12.42 -0.67 0.90
C TYR A 69 12.03 -1.13 2.31
N LEU A 70 12.54 -0.45 3.34
CA LEU A 70 12.20 -0.74 4.73
C LEU A 70 10.71 -0.55 5.00
N TRP A 71 10.08 0.49 4.46
CA TRP A 71 8.63 0.68 4.58
C TRP A 71 7.85 -0.51 4.03
N GLY A 72 8.14 -0.95 2.80
CA GLY A 72 7.52 -2.14 2.22
C GLY A 72 7.81 -3.42 3.00
N PHE A 73 9.06 -3.58 3.45
CA PHE A 73 9.49 -4.73 4.24
C PHE A 73 8.79 -4.82 5.60
N TYR A 74 8.67 -3.69 6.31
CA TYR A 74 7.93 -3.62 7.57
C TYR A 74 6.45 -3.90 7.37
N MET A 75 5.83 -3.34 6.33
CA MET A 75 4.44 -3.67 5.99
C MET A 75 4.25 -5.17 5.75
N TRP A 76 5.19 -5.81 5.05
CA TRP A 76 5.15 -7.25 4.80
C TRP A 76 5.24 -8.08 6.10
N ILE A 77 6.18 -7.72 6.98
CA ILE A 77 6.32 -8.38 8.30
C ILE A 77 5.04 -8.22 9.12
N ILE A 78 4.41 -7.04 9.10
CA ILE A 78 3.16 -6.78 9.82
C ILE A 78 2.06 -7.73 9.33
N LEU A 79 1.91 -7.95 8.02
CA LEU A 79 0.93 -8.90 7.48
C LEU A 79 1.20 -10.34 7.95
N ILE A 80 2.47 -10.76 7.98
CA ILE A 80 2.85 -12.09 8.48
C ILE A 80 2.50 -12.22 9.97
N ILE A 81 2.80 -11.20 10.78
CA ILE A 81 2.48 -11.19 12.22
C ILE A 81 0.95 -11.29 12.42
N ILE A 82 0.17 -10.51 11.68
CA ILE A 82 -1.29 -10.55 11.73
C ILE A 82 -1.81 -11.95 11.38
N GLY A 83 -1.38 -12.51 10.24
CA GLY A 83 -1.78 -13.85 9.81
C GLY A 83 -1.36 -14.97 10.77
N THR A 84 -0.21 -14.80 11.43
CA THR A 84 0.32 -15.82 12.35
C THR A 84 -0.45 -15.81 13.66
N PHE A 85 -0.54 -14.64 14.30
CA PHE A 85 -0.95 -14.53 15.71
C PHE A 85 -2.38 -14.04 15.91
N LEU A 86 -2.90 -13.19 15.01
CA LEU A 86 -4.20 -12.55 15.18
C LEU A 86 -5.32 -13.28 14.41
N ARG A 87 -5.00 -14.02 13.35
CA ARG A 87 -5.99 -14.80 12.58
C ARG A 87 -6.28 -16.15 13.22
N GLY A 88 -7.56 -16.35 13.59
CA GLY A 88 -8.10 -17.59 14.16
C GLY A 88 -8.99 -18.38 13.20
N PRO A 89 -9.88 -19.25 13.71
CA PRO A 89 -10.85 -20.00 12.91
C PRO A 89 -11.67 -19.08 11.99
N GLY A 90 -11.96 -19.54 10.77
CA GLY A 90 -12.68 -18.76 9.76
C GLY A 90 -11.92 -17.55 9.22
N TRP A 91 -10.62 -17.44 9.51
CA TRP A 91 -9.79 -16.25 9.23
C TRP A 91 -10.30 -14.97 9.93
N ILE A 92 -11.00 -15.14 11.05
CA ILE A 92 -11.52 -14.04 11.86
C ILE A 92 -10.39 -13.38 12.64
N TRP A 93 -10.54 -12.08 12.90
CA TRP A 93 -9.61 -11.28 13.70
C TRP A 93 -9.85 -11.50 15.20
N PHE A 94 -8.82 -11.94 15.92
CA PHE A 94 -8.80 -12.05 17.38
C PHE A 94 -7.68 -11.17 17.94
N TRP A 95 -8.01 -10.35 18.94
CA TRP A 95 -7.00 -9.56 19.63
C TRP A 95 -6.13 -10.43 20.54
N PRO A 96 -4.86 -10.05 20.78
CA PRO A 96 -4.01 -10.77 21.72
C PRO A 96 -4.69 -10.88 23.08
N GLY A 97 -4.79 -12.11 23.60
CA GLY A 97 -5.47 -12.41 24.88
C GLY A 97 -6.93 -12.82 24.75
N GLN A 98 -7.55 -12.75 23.57
CA GLN A 98 -8.86 -13.36 23.31
C GLN A 98 -8.72 -14.85 23.01
N THR A 99 -9.61 -15.67 23.56
CA THR A 99 -9.69 -17.09 23.22
C THR A 99 -10.36 -17.28 21.85
N TRP A 100 -9.89 -18.27 21.09
CA TRP A 100 -10.46 -18.57 19.78
C TRP A 100 -11.79 -19.32 19.93
N ASP A 101 -12.88 -18.67 19.57
CA ASP A 101 -14.19 -19.31 19.41
C ASP A 101 -14.32 -19.85 17.98
N HIS A 102 -14.57 -21.15 17.86
CA HIS A 102 -14.70 -21.84 16.57
C HIS A 102 -16.05 -21.59 15.90
N ASN A 103 -17.05 -21.17 16.68
CA ASN A 103 -18.42 -20.93 16.19
C ASN A 103 -18.69 -19.43 15.97
N ALA A 104 -17.71 -18.57 16.18
CA ALA A 104 -17.85 -17.14 15.93
C ALA A 104 -18.11 -16.89 14.44
N VAL A 105 -19.15 -16.11 14.16
CA VAL A 105 -19.49 -15.63 12.82
C VAL A 105 -19.49 -14.11 12.86
N VAL A 106 -18.56 -13.50 12.12
CA VAL A 106 -18.46 -12.04 12.00
C VAL A 106 -19.14 -11.60 10.71
N PHE A 107 -20.10 -10.70 10.84
CA PHE A 107 -20.81 -10.10 9.71
C PHE A 107 -20.17 -8.76 9.35
N ASP A 108 -19.12 -8.79 8.54
CA ASP A 108 -18.55 -7.57 7.98
C ASP A 108 -19.51 -6.94 6.96
N ARG A 109 -19.97 -5.72 7.27
CA ARG A 109 -20.79 -4.94 6.35
C ARG A 109 -19.93 -4.39 5.23
N ASN A 110 -19.77 -5.17 4.16
CA ASN A 110 -19.09 -4.74 2.95
C ASN A 110 -19.90 -3.64 2.26
N ARG A 111 -19.29 -2.45 2.11
CA ARG A 111 -19.85 -1.36 1.30
C ARG A 111 -18.84 -0.89 0.29
N ASP A 112 -19.33 -0.46 -0.86
CA ASP A 112 -18.47 0.14 -1.86
C ASP A 112 -18.40 1.65 -1.66
N LEU A 113 -17.29 2.25 -2.09
CA LEU A 113 -17.07 3.68 -1.90
C LEU A 113 -18.19 4.53 -2.54
N HIS A 114 -18.62 4.13 -3.74
CA HIS A 114 -19.70 4.82 -4.47
C HIS A 114 -21.04 4.77 -3.70
N GLU A 115 -21.35 3.66 -3.02
CA GLU A 115 -22.58 3.53 -2.22
C GLU A 115 -22.59 4.45 -1.00
N ILE A 116 -21.42 4.61 -0.36
CA ILE A 116 -21.27 5.52 0.79
C ILE A 116 -21.52 6.97 0.34
N VAL A 117 -20.89 7.38 -0.76
CA VAL A 117 -21.02 8.74 -1.29
C VAL A 117 -22.42 8.97 -1.87
N ALA A 118 -23.04 7.95 -2.49
CA ALA A 118 -24.43 8.01 -2.92
C ALA A 118 -25.38 8.24 -1.73
N GLY A 119 -25.10 7.58 -0.60
CA GLY A 119 -25.83 7.76 0.66
C GLY A 119 -25.69 9.16 1.29
N TRP A 120 -24.70 9.96 0.89
CA TRP A 120 -24.52 11.36 1.32
C TRP A 120 -25.33 12.37 0.49
N GLY A 121 -26.21 11.89 -0.41
CA GLY A 121 -27.10 12.74 -1.20
C GLY A 121 -26.77 12.79 -2.70
N LEU A 122 -25.95 11.86 -3.20
CA LEU A 122 -25.59 11.75 -4.63
C LEU A 122 -26.06 10.40 -5.23
N PRO A 123 -27.37 10.08 -5.23
CA PRO A 123 -27.88 8.75 -5.59
C PRO A 123 -27.56 8.33 -7.04
N PHE A 124 -27.30 9.29 -7.94
CA PHE A 124 -26.90 9.01 -9.32
C PHE A 124 -25.59 8.20 -9.40
N LEU A 125 -24.74 8.24 -8.37
CA LEU A 125 -23.49 7.49 -8.31
C LEU A 125 -23.68 5.97 -8.23
N ASN A 126 -24.89 5.47 -7.95
CA ASN A 126 -25.19 4.04 -8.01
C ASN A 126 -25.55 3.57 -9.42
N ALA A 127 -25.88 4.48 -10.33
CA ALA A 127 -26.22 4.14 -11.71
C ALA A 127 -24.94 3.94 -12.56
N THR A 128 -24.98 2.98 -13.47
CA THR A 128 -24.02 2.89 -14.58
C THR A 128 -24.36 3.94 -15.62
N PRO A 129 -23.40 4.76 -16.10
CA PRO A 129 -21.94 4.63 -15.98
C PRO A 129 -21.29 5.45 -14.85
N PHE A 130 -22.06 6.22 -14.07
CA PHE A 130 -21.53 7.18 -13.09
C PHE A 130 -20.68 6.52 -12.00
N LYS A 131 -21.06 5.32 -11.54
CA LYS A 131 -20.26 4.56 -10.55
C LYS A 131 -18.85 4.23 -11.04
N GLU A 132 -18.71 3.93 -12.33
CA GLU A 132 -17.44 3.55 -12.95
C GLU A 132 -16.56 4.77 -13.14
N ILE A 133 -17.13 5.88 -13.61
CA ILE A 133 -16.43 7.16 -13.77
C ILE A 133 -15.94 7.66 -12.40
N PHE A 134 -16.80 7.59 -11.38
CA PHE A 134 -16.43 7.98 -10.02
C PHE A 134 -15.25 7.16 -9.50
N GLY A 135 -15.30 5.84 -9.61
CA GLY A 135 -14.18 4.98 -9.21
C GLY A 135 -12.89 5.29 -9.96
N ALA A 136 -12.96 5.53 -11.27
CA ALA A 136 -11.81 5.92 -12.09
C ALA A 136 -11.20 7.25 -11.64
N ILE A 137 -12.04 8.26 -11.34
CA ILE A 137 -11.59 9.56 -10.82
C ILE A 137 -10.92 9.39 -9.45
N VAL A 138 -11.49 8.60 -8.55
CA VAL A 138 -10.93 8.36 -7.22
C VAL A 138 -9.58 7.67 -7.33
N VAL A 139 -9.48 6.59 -8.11
CA VAL A 139 -8.21 5.88 -8.32
C VAL A 139 -7.18 6.81 -8.96
N GLY A 140 -7.54 7.55 -10.01
CA GLY A 140 -6.67 8.55 -10.63
C GLY A 140 -6.19 9.62 -9.64
N THR A 141 -7.08 10.09 -8.76
CA THR A 141 -6.75 11.06 -7.71
C THR A 141 -5.78 10.48 -6.69
N ILE A 142 -5.96 9.21 -6.27
CA ILE A 142 -5.02 8.53 -5.37
C ILE A 142 -3.65 8.38 -6.05
N PHE A 143 -3.62 8.02 -7.33
CA PHE A 143 -2.37 7.90 -8.08
C PHE A 143 -1.64 9.24 -8.21
N LEU A 144 -2.36 10.32 -8.53
CA LEU A 144 -1.81 11.66 -8.60
C LEU A 144 -1.31 12.14 -7.23
N ALA A 145 -2.11 11.96 -6.18
CA ALA A 145 -1.73 12.34 -4.82
C ALA A 145 -0.50 11.56 -4.34
N GLY A 146 -0.45 10.25 -4.59
CA GLY A 146 0.70 9.41 -4.29
C GLY A 146 1.94 9.83 -5.07
N GLY A 147 1.79 10.13 -6.36
CA GLY A 147 2.89 10.59 -7.20
C GLY A 147 3.46 11.93 -6.74
N LEU A 148 2.59 12.89 -6.40
CA LEU A 148 2.97 14.17 -5.81
C LEU A 148 3.63 14.00 -4.45
N PHE A 149 3.12 13.08 -3.62
CA PHE A 149 3.68 12.76 -2.31
C PHE A 149 5.10 12.19 -2.43
N PHE A 150 5.33 11.19 -3.29
CA PHE A 150 6.67 10.65 -3.49
C PHE A 150 7.60 11.63 -4.17
N HIS A 151 7.11 12.43 -5.13
CA HIS A 151 7.91 13.50 -5.73
C HIS A 151 8.33 14.56 -4.69
N TRP A 152 7.43 14.91 -3.78
CA TRP A 152 7.73 15.77 -2.64
C TRP A 152 8.78 15.13 -1.73
N LEU A 153 8.60 13.85 -1.38
CA LEU A 153 9.46 13.08 -0.49
C LEU A 153 10.88 12.86 -1.05
N MET A 154 11.01 12.57 -2.34
CA MET A 154 12.31 12.41 -3.01
C MET A 154 13.18 13.65 -2.87
N ARG A 155 12.58 14.85 -2.86
CA ARG A 155 13.31 16.11 -2.72
C ARG A 155 13.69 16.45 -1.27
N ARG A 156 13.20 15.69 -0.28
CA ARG A 156 13.40 15.99 1.14
C ARG A 156 14.71 15.45 1.68
N GLY A 157 15.29 16.22 2.61
CA GLY A 157 16.43 15.89 3.46
C GLY A 157 16.22 14.69 4.39
N ARG A 158 17.25 14.32 5.15
CA ARG A 158 17.12 13.41 6.29
C ARG A 158 16.03 13.92 7.24
N PHE A 159 15.09 13.06 7.58
CA PHE A 159 14.10 13.32 8.61
C PHE A 159 14.67 13.03 10.00
N GLU A 160 14.40 13.91 10.97
CA GLU A 160 14.75 13.69 12.37
C GLU A 160 13.50 13.81 13.25
N TRP A 161 13.37 12.91 14.23
CA TRP A 161 12.26 12.91 15.17
C TRP A 161 12.11 14.22 15.95
N ARG A 162 13.21 14.96 16.14
CA ARG A 162 13.23 16.29 16.79
C ARG A 162 12.41 17.33 16.03
N TYR A 163 12.18 17.16 14.73
CA TYR A 163 11.40 18.10 13.95
C TYR A 163 9.91 18.06 14.33
N LEU A 164 9.40 16.90 14.78
CA LEU A 164 7.99 16.79 15.20
C LEU A 164 7.65 17.63 16.42
N THR A 165 8.63 17.93 17.28
CA THR A 165 8.42 18.76 18.47
C THR A 165 8.53 20.26 18.17
N ASN A 166 9.09 20.66 17.02
CA ASN A 166 9.25 22.06 16.64
C ASN A 166 8.68 22.31 15.23
N PHE A 167 7.49 22.91 15.17
CA PHE A 167 6.77 23.19 13.92
C PHE A 167 7.60 23.99 12.90
N LYS A 168 8.44 24.93 13.35
CA LYS A 168 9.28 25.73 12.44
C LYS A 168 10.33 24.86 11.74
N GLN A 169 10.95 23.92 12.47
CA GLN A 169 11.92 22.98 11.90
C GLN A 169 11.24 21.97 10.98
N LEU A 170 10.07 21.46 11.36
CA LEU A 170 9.28 20.57 10.51
C LEU A 170 8.91 21.23 9.18
N ARG A 171 8.39 22.47 9.25
CA ARG A 171 8.02 23.24 8.06
C ARG A 171 9.25 23.55 7.20
N ALA A 172 10.39 23.88 7.81
CA ALA A 172 11.63 24.11 7.09
C ALA A 172 12.02 22.84 6.31
N TRP A 173 12.14 21.69 6.97
CA TRP A 173 12.45 20.41 6.32
C TRP A 173 11.46 20.06 5.20
N ALA A 174 10.15 20.25 5.45
CA ALA A 174 9.10 19.96 4.49
C ALA A 174 9.14 20.85 3.24
N THR A 175 9.71 22.06 3.31
CA THR A 175 9.71 23.03 2.22
C THR A 175 11.06 23.13 1.51
N THR A 176 12.17 23.10 2.23
CA THR A 176 13.52 23.27 1.65
C THR A 176 14.02 21.97 0.98
N PRO A 177 14.19 21.94 -0.35
CA PRO A 177 14.71 20.76 -1.03
C PRO A 177 16.19 20.56 -0.71
N ASP A 178 16.60 19.31 -0.59
CA ASP A 178 17.99 18.94 -0.36
C ASP A 178 18.76 18.94 -1.69
N GLU A 179 19.95 19.52 -1.68
CA GLU A 179 20.74 19.71 -2.91
C GLU A 179 21.16 18.39 -3.54
N PHE A 180 21.55 17.41 -2.71
CA PHE A 180 22.00 16.11 -3.18
C PHE A 180 20.88 15.34 -3.91
N GLU A 181 19.70 15.21 -3.30
CA GLU A 181 18.59 14.50 -3.95
C GLU A 181 18.05 15.26 -5.16
N SER A 182 18.05 16.59 -5.12
CA SER A 182 17.61 17.39 -6.26
C SER A 182 18.51 17.15 -7.46
N LYS A 183 19.83 17.07 -7.26
CA LYS A 183 20.80 16.69 -8.30
C LYS A 183 20.60 15.25 -8.78
N LEU A 184 20.27 14.32 -7.88
CA LEU A 184 19.98 12.92 -8.26
C LEU A 184 18.72 12.81 -9.12
N LEU A 185 17.65 13.51 -8.74
CA LEU A 185 16.41 13.58 -9.52
C LEU A 185 16.63 14.19 -10.91
N GLN A 186 17.43 15.26 -11.01
CA GLN A 186 17.77 15.87 -12.30
C GLN A 186 18.54 14.93 -13.24
N ARG A 187 19.28 13.96 -12.69
CA ARG A 187 20.00 12.94 -13.47
C ARG A 187 19.12 11.76 -13.87
N THR A 188 17.92 11.66 -13.31
CA THR A 188 17.01 10.55 -13.56
C THR A 188 16.19 10.87 -14.80
N SER A 189 16.17 9.94 -15.76
CA SER A 189 15.36 10.13 -16.97
C SER A 189 13.87 10.09 -16.64
N ILE A 190 13.04 10.69 -17.51
CA ILE A 190 11.59 10.72 -17.29
C ILE A 190 10.99 9.31 -17.22
N LEU A 191 11.51 8.37 -18.02
CA LEU A 191 11.06 6.98 -18.02
C LEU A 191 11.40 6.29 -16.69
N GLN A 192 12.63 6.43 -16.21
CA GLN A 192 13.04 5.90 -14.91
C GLN A 192 12.18 6.49 -13.78
N TYR A 193 11.97 7.81 -13.80
CA TYR A 193 11.12 8.49 -12.83
C TYR A 193 9.68 7.98 -12.85
N MET A 194 9.04 7.89 -14.02
CA MET A 194 7.66 7.41 -14.14
C MET A 194 7.52 5.95 -13.72
N THR A 195 8.49 5.11 -14.07
CA THR A 195 8.52 3.70 -13.69
C THR A 195 8.65 3.56 -12.18
N PHE A 196 9.54 4.32 -11.57
CA PHE A 196 9.69 4.38 -10.12
C PHE A 196 8.39 4.81 -9.43
N GLN A 197 7.80 5.92 -9.90
CA GLN A 197 6.56 6.47 -9.35
C GLN A 197 5.43 5.45 -9.42
N PHE A 198 5.29 4.74 -10.55
CA PHE A 198 4.28 3.70 -10.70
C PHE A 198 4.41 2.60 -9.63
N PHE A 199 5.60 2.05 -9.41
CA PHE A 199 5.81 1.03 -8.39
C PHE A 199 5.64 1.56 -6.96
N ALA A 200 6.20 2.74 -6.67
CA ALA A 200 6.09 3.36 -5.35
C ALA A 200 4.62 3.63 -4.99
N VAL A 201 3.84 4.20 -5.91
CA VAL A 201 2.42 4.49 -5.68
C VAL A 201 1.59 3.22 -5.57
N SER A 202 1.76 2.27 -6.49
CA SER A 202 0.96 1.04 -6.53
C SER A 202 1.20 0.14 -5.32
N VAL A 203 2.45 -0.06 -4.93
CA VAL A 203 2.82 -1.01 -3.88
C VAL A 203 2.93 -0.35 -2.51
N LEU A 204 3.56 0.82 -2.40
CA LEU A 204 3.90 1.41 -1.10
C LEU A 204 2.85 2.37 -0.56
N PHE A 205 2.00 2.93 -1.43
CA PHE A 205 0.99 3.92 -1.05
C PHE A 205 -0.43 3.37 -1.13
N LEU A 206 -0.83 2.77 -2.24
CA LEU A 206 -2.16 2.20 -2.41
C LEU A 206 -2.43 1.04 -1.45
N PHE A 207 -1.42 0.18 -1.22
CA PHE A 207 -1.56 -0.96 -0.33
C PHE A 207 -1.99 -0.57 1.11
N PRO A 208 -1.25 0.29 1.84
CA PRO A 208 -1.66 0.69 3.19
C PRO A 208 -2.96 1.49 3.18
N ILE A 209 -3.21 2.34 2.18
CA ILE A 209 -4.45 3.09 2.07
C ILE A 209 -5.64 2.13 1.96
N LYS A 210 -5.54 1.10 1.11
CA LYS A 210 -6.60 0.09 0.98
C LYS A 210 -6.81 -0.67 2.27
N LEU A 211 -5.74 -1.09 2.94
CA LEU A 211 -5.82 -1.77 4.23
C LEU A 211 -6.54 -0.90 5.28
N VAL A 212 -6.18 0.38 5.38
CA VAL A 212 -6.85 1.32 6.30
C VAL A 212 -8.31 1.54 5.93
N MET A 213 -8.63 1.70 4.64
CA MET A 213 -10.03 1.83 4.19
C MET A 213 -10.87 0.60 4.52
N ARG A 214 -10.27 -0.58 4.41
CA ARG A 214 -10.93 -1.85 4.75
C ARG A 214 -11.15 -1.97 6.25
N LEU A 215 -10.15 -1.69 7.08
CA LEU A 215 -10.22 -1.86 8.53
C LEU A 215 -11.02 -0.76 9.25
N VAL A 216 -10.87 0.50 8.83
CA VAL A 216 -11.48 1.65 9.54
C VAL A 216 -12.86 1.98 8.98
N PHE A 217 -13.02 1.95 7.66
CA PHE A 217 -14.24 2.41 7.00
C PHE A 217 -15.08 1.27 6.41
N THR A 218 -14.65 0.00 6.55
CA THR A 218 -15.34 -1.18 6.00
C THR A 218 -15.55 -1.13 4.48
N ILE A 219 -14.75 -0.33 3.77
CA ILE A 219 -14.87 -0.15 2.32
C ILE A 219 -14.27 -1.37 1.63
N LYS A 220 -15.05 -2.06 0.79
CA LYS A 220 -14.60 -3.20 0.01
C LYS A 220 -13.98 -2.76 -1.31
N TYR A 221 -14.71 -2.03 -2.14
CA TYR A 221 -14.21 -1.57 -3.45
C TYR A 221 -14.21 -0.03 -3.55
N ILE A 222 -13.12 0.50 -4.11
CA ILE A 222 -12.95 1.90 -4.50
C ILE A 222 -13.53 2.09 -5.92
N TRP A 223 -13.23 1.13 -6.80
CA TRP A 223 -13.67 1.16 -8.19
C TRP A 223 -14.35 -0.16 -8.54
N VAL A 224 -15.58 -0.08 -9.03
CA VAL A 224 -16.42 -1.22 -9.40
C VAL A 224 -16.77 -1.09 -10.87
N THR A 225 -16.43 -2.11 -11.66
CA THR A 225 -16.77 -2.21 -13.08
C THR A 225 -17.38 -3.58 -13.38
N PRO A 226 -18.01 -3.79 -14.54
CA PRO A 226 -18.53 -5.11 -14.93
C PRO A 226 -17.45 -6.19 -15.03
N TRP A 227 -16.18 -5.79 -15.19
CA TRP A 227 -15.06 -6.69 -15.48
C TRP A 227 -14.14 -6.92 -14.29
N PHE A 228 -13.91 -5.89 -13.47
CA PHE A 228 -13.01 -5.94 -12.33
C PHE A 228 -13.41 -4.96 -11.23
N ASN A 229 -12.99 -5.25 -9.99
CA ASN A 229 -13.12 -4.34 -8.85
C ASN A 229 -11.74 -4.11 -8.21
N VAL A 230 -11.53 -2.89 -7.69
CA VAL A 230 -10.26 -2.45 -7.08
C VAL A 230 -10.50 -1.87 -5.70
#